data_AF-A0A1X1VM07-F1
#
_entry.id   AF-A0A1X1VM07-F1
#
_cell.length_a   1.000
_cell.length_b   1.000
_cell.length_c   1.000
_cell.angle_alpha   90.00
_cell.angle_beta   90.00
_cell.angle_gamma   90.00
#
_symmetry.space_group_name_H-M   'P 1'
#
loop_
_entity.id
_entity.type
_entity.pdbx_description
1 polymer ?
#
loop_
_entity_poly.entity_id
_entity_poly.type
_entity_poly.pdbx_seq_one_letter_code
_entity_poly.pdbx_strand_id
1 'polypeptide(L)'
;MSRGIRGIHGRDSHNCPLELGHPAAISLPGWPAGYGPLSIAVRRALTGPAPRELFTRIGGSVGDVDPYGLDLQLALYMCYELRYRGFSGVDSTWEWNPALLHLRAELERAFLTGVRRDVGPIEPHDTSVDRYITSKRVIRMSGQFRA
;
A
#
# COMPACT_ATOMS: atom_id res chain seq x y z
N MET A 1 76.24 14.44 6.84
CA MET A 1 74.79 14.74 6.90
C MET A 1 74.15 13.72 7.84
N SER A 2 73.71 14.19 9.01
CA SER A 2 73.18 13.38 10.12
C SER A 2 71.81 12.77 9.84
N ARG A 3 71.61 11.53 10.31
CA ARG A 3 70.35 10.96 10.86
C ARG A 3 70.79 9.63 11.52
N GLY A 4 70.65 9.38 12.82
CA GLY A 4 69.68 9.85 13.80
C GLY A 4 68.77 8.67 14.18
N ILE A 5 69.13 7.95 15.24
CA ILE A 5 68.51 6.72 15.77
C ILE A 5 67.28 7.03 16.64
N ARG A 6 66.20 6.23 16.51
CA ARG A 6 65.23 5.72 17.53
C ARG A 6 63.84 5.52 16.89
N GLY A 7 63.00 4.56 17.24
CA GLY A 7 63.02 3.62 18.35
C GLY A 7 61.83 2.65 18.28
N ILE A 8 61.88 1.67 19.17
CA ILE A 8 60.94 0.58 19.40
C ILE A 8 59.76 1.00 20.30
N HIS A 9 58.50 0.69 19.92
CA HIS A 9 57.45 0.20 20.84
C HIS A 9 56.14 -0.10 20.08
N GLY A 10 55.57 -1.29 20.34
CA GLY A 10 54.25 -1.66 19.86
C GLY A 10 53.11 -1.03 20.65
N ARG A 11 51.93 -1.01 20.02
CA ARG A 11 50.62 -1.35 20.61
C ARG A 11 49.54 -1.29 19.53
N ASP A 12 48.95 -2.45 19.28
CA ASP A 12 47.52 -2.78 19.34
C ASP A 12 46.49 -1.75 18.85
N SER A 13 45.54 -2.30 18.06
CA SER A 13 44.13 -1.92 18.05
C SER A 13 43.76 -0.59 17.39
N HIS A 14 43.74 -0.57 16.06
CA HIS A 14 42.71 0.17 15.34
C HIS A 14 41.94 -0.78 14.42
N ASN A 15 41.11 -1.60 15.09
CA ASN A 15 39.90 -2.14 14.50
C ASN A 15 38.94 -0.99 14.22
N CYS A 16 38.43 -0.94 12.99
CA CYS A 16 37.04 -0.67 12.59
C CYS A 16 37.05 -0.20 11.13
N PRO A 17 36.86 -1.10 10.15
CA PRO A 17 36.27 -0.65 8.91
C PRO A 17 34.89 -0.11 9.28
N LEU A 18 34.62 1.14 8.94
CA LEU A 18 33.27 1.67 8.96
C LEU A 18 32.48 0.92 7.88
N GLU A 19 32.06 -0.32 8.16
CA GLU A 19 30.84 -0.86 7.58
C GLU A 19 29.70 -0.01 8.14
N LEU A 20 29.53 1.17 7.53
CA LEU A 20 28.21 1.75 7.40
C LEU A 20 27.37 0.66 6.78
N GLY A 21 26.68 -0.11 7.62
CA GLY A 21 25.75 -1.14 7.20
C GLY A 21 24.94 -0.53 6.06
N HIS A 22 24.98 -1.18 4.90
CA HIS A 22 24.13 -0.81 3.77
C HIS A 22 22.74 -0.53 4.35
N PRO A 23 22.17 0.68 4.16
CA PRO A 23 20.80 0.90 4.58
C PRO A 23 20.01 -0.24 3.97
N ALA A 24 19.36 -1.05 4.82
CA ALA A 24 18.70 -2.28 4.42
C ALA A 24 17.98 -2.00 3.11
N ALA A 25 18.48 -2.58 2.01
CA ALA A 25 17.89 -2.33 0.70
C ALA A 25 16.41 -2.64 0.87
N ILE A 26 15.55 -1.62 0.71
CA ILE A 26 14.11 -1.80 0.89
C ILE A 26 13.70 -2.80 -0.19
N SER A 27 13.56 -4.06 0.22
CA SER A 27 13.19 -5.13 -0.69
C SER A 27 11.79 -4.82 -1.16
N LEU A 28 11.63 -4.66 -2.49
CA LEU A 28 10.33 -4.46 -3.07
C LEU A 28 9.45 -5.67 -2.74
N PRO A 29 8.17 -5.45 -2.39
CA PRO A 29 7.26 -6.54 -2.09
C PRO A 29 7.20 -7.53 -3.26
N GLY A 30 7.08 -8.81 -2.92
CA GLY A 30 6.78 -9.85 -3.87
C GLY A 30 5.33 -9.76 -4.37
N TRP A 31 5.05 -10.47 -5.45
CA TRP A 31 3.71 -10.48 -6.03
C TRP A 31 2.71 -11.23 -5.16
N PRO A 32 1.54 -10.64 -4.87
CA PRO A 32 0.46 -11.40 -4.25
C PRO A 32 -0.10 -12.45 -5.23
N ALA A 33 -0.67 -13.51 -4.69
CA ALA A 33 -1.50 -14.42 -5.48
C ALA A 33 -2.75 -13.65 -5.98
N GLY A 34 -3.05 -13.71 -7.28
CA GLY A 34 -4.26 -13.12 -7.83
C GLY A 34 -5.50 -13.91 -7.37
N TYR A 35 -6.52 -13.21 -6.87
CA TYR A 35 -7.77 -13.78 -6.36
C TYR A 35 -8.96 -13.29 -7.19
N GLY A 36 -9.14 -13.84 -8.38
CA GLY A 36 -10.28 -13.54 -9.26
C GLY A 36 -9.90 -12.79 -10.54
N PRO A 37 -10.87 -12.54 -11.44
CA PRO A 37 -10.59 -12.00 -12.78
C PRO A 37 -9.89 -10.64 -12.76
N LEU A 38 -10.22 -9.76 -11.83
CA LEU A 38 -9.75 -8.39 -11.80
C LEU A 38 -8.29 -8.31 -11.35
N SER A 39 -7.96 -8.89 -10.21
CA SER A 39 -6.59 -8.95 -9.67
C SER A 39 -5.66 -9.75 -10.59
N ILE A 40 -6.15 -10.81 -11.25
CA ILE A 40 -5.39 -11.53 -12.27
C ILE A 40 -5.10 -10.64 -13.48
N ALA A 41 -6.07 -9.86 -13.94
CA ALA A 41 -5.88 -8.96 -15.09
C ALA A 41 -4.89 -7.84 -14.78
N VAL A 42 -4.96 -7.24 -13.59
CA VAL A 42 -3.97 -6.26 -13.10
C VAL A 42 -2.59 -6.88 -13.06
N ARG A 43 -2.43 -8.04 -12.41
CA ARG A 43 -1.13 -8.73 -12.34
C ARG A 43 -0.56 -8.99 -13.75
N ARG A 44 -1.38 -9.51 -14.66
CA ARG A 44 -0.98 -9.79 -16.04
C ARG A 44 -0.52 -8.53 -16.78
N ALA A 45 -1.25 -7.43 -16.64
CA ALA A 45 -0.86 -6.16 -17.23
C ALA A 45 0.50 -5.70 -16.70
N LEU A 46 0.67 -5.68 -15.38
CA LEU A 46 1.87 -5.18 -14.72
C LEU A 46 3.11 -6.06 -14.91
N THR A 47 2.95 -7.37 -15.21
CA THR A 47 4.08 -8.24 -15.59
C THR A 47 4.62 -7.95 -17.00
N GLY A 48 3.90 -7.18 -17.81
CA GLY A 48 4.35 -6.73 -19.13
C GLY A 48 4.93 -5.31 -19.11
N PRO A 49 5.59 -4.89 -20.20
CA PRO A 49 5.99 -3.49 -20.36
C PRO A 49 4.75 -2.58 -20.38
N ALA A 50 4.87 -1.39 -19.78
CA ALA A 50 3.79 -0.41 -19.80
C ALA A 50 3.43 -0.04 -21.25
N PRO A 51 2.18 -0.28 -21.69
CA PRO A 51 1.75 0.11 -23.03
C PRO A 51 1.93 1.61 -23.19
N ARG A 52 2.57 2.02 -24.29
CA ARG A 52 2.66 3.44 -24.67
C ARG A 52 1.34 3.96 -25.27
N GLU A 53 0.45 3.05 -25.66
CA GLU A 53 -0.86 3.39 -26.19
C GLU A 53 -1.81 3.81 -25.07
N LEU A 54 -2.28 5.06 -25.16
CA LEU A 54 -3.08 5.73 -24.12
C LEU A 54 -4.44 5.07 -23.84
N PHE A 55 -4.95 4.23 -24.75
CA PHE A 55 -6.31 3.70 -24.72
C PHE A 55 -6.41 2.20 -24.44
N THR A 56 -5.29 1.52 -24.20
CA THR A 56 -5.33 0.08 -23.86
C THR A 56 -5.94 -0.10 -22.49
N ARG A 57 -7.20 -0.53 -22.41
CA ARG A 57 -7.83 -0.83 -21.11
C ARG A 57 -7.24 -2.10 -20.51
N ILE A 58 -6.94 -2.04 -19.21
CA ILE A 58 -6.69 -3.25 -18.43
C ILE A 58 -8.03 -3.98 -18.30
N GLY A 59 -8.06 -5.26 -18.69
CA GLY A 59 -9.29 -6.06 -18.66
C GLY A 59 -9.87 -6.21 -17.25
N GLY A 60 -11.20 -6.33 -17.16
CA GLY A 60 -11.92 -6.51 -15.90
C GLY A 60 -13.17 -5.62 -15.84
N SER A 61 -14.35 -6.22 -15.65
CA SER A 61 -15.58 -5.46 -15.43
C SER A 61 -15.67 -5.07 -13.96
N VAL A 62 -15.60 -3.76 -13.67
CA VAL A 62 -15.73 -3.23 -12.30
C VAL A 62 -17.21 -3.06 -11.90
N GLY A 63 -18.13 -3.04 -12.86
CA GLY A 63 -19.53 -2.69 -12.61
C GLY A 63 -20.33 -3.70 -11.77
N ASP A 64 -19.86 -4.94 -11.65
CA ASP A 64 -20.59 -6.05 -11.00
C ASP A 64 -19.78 -6.77 -9.92
N VAL A 65 -18.66 -6.18 -9.48
CA VAL A 65 -17.82 -6.74 -8.42
C VAL A 65 -18.30 -6.27 -7.05
N ASP A 66 -18.27 -7.19 -6.08
CA ASP A 66 -18.48 -6.87 -4.67
C ASP A 66 -17.49 -5.77 -4.22
N PRO A 67 -17.96 -4.59 -3.74
CA PRO A 67 -17.10 -3.50 -3.30
C PRO A 67 -16.17 -3.87 -2.13
N TYR A 68 -16.50 -4.91 -1.36
CA TYR A 68 -15.64 -5.44 -0.29
C TYR A 68 -14.99 -6.77 -0.65
N GLY A 69 -15.23 -7.24 -1.87
CA GLY A 69 -14.72 -8.50 -2.36
C GLY A 69 -13.19 -8.52 -2.42
N LEU A 70 -12.61 -9.66 -2.08
CA LEU A 70 -11.16 -9.85 -2.05
C LEU A 70 -10.50 -9.51 -3.40
N ASP A 71 -11.15 -9.82 -4.53
CA ASP A 71 -10.62 -9.55 -5.88
C ASP A 71 -10.43 -8.04 -6.11
N LEU A 72 -11.45 -7.25 -5.76
CA LEU A 72 -11.42 -5.80 -5.88
C LEU A 72 -10.40 -5.17 -4.93
N GLN A 73 -10.40 -5.59 -3.67
CA GLN A 73 -9.49 -5.08 -2.66
C GLN A 73 -8.04 -5.39 -3.00
N LEU A 74 -7.77 -6.60 -3.52
CA LEU A 74 -6.44 -6.98 -3.95
C LEU A 74 -5.98 -6.18 -5.18
N ALA A 75 -6.87 -5.94 -6.15
CA ALA A 75 -6.56 -5.11 -7.31
C ALA A 75 -6.25 -3.66 -6.89
N LEU A 76 -7.04 -3.09 -5.98
CA LEU A 76 -6.76 -1.77 -5.40
C LEU A 76 -5.41 -1.73 -4.68
N TYR A 77 -5.12 -2.74 -3.85
CA TYR A 77 -3.84 -2.87 -3.16
C TYR A 77 -2.67 -2.83 -4.14
N MET A 78 -2.71 -3.61 -5.23
CA MET A 78 -1.65 -3.61 -6.25
C MET A 78 -1.47 -2.23 -6.89
N CYS A 79 -2.57 -1.53 -7.21
CA CYS A 79 -2.51 -0.17 -7.75
C CYS A 79 -1.87 0.83 -6.77
N TYR A 80 -2.15 0.69 -5.48
CA TYR A 80 -1.56 1.55 -4.45
C TYR A 80 -0.09 1.23 -4.18
N GLU A 81 0.30 -0.04 -4.16
CA GLU A 81 1.70 -0.42 -3.93
C GLU A 81 2.62 0.18 -4.99
N LEU A 82 2.17 0.24 -6.25
CA LEU A 82 2.91 0.92 -7.33
C LEU A 82 3.14 2.40 -7.09
N ARG A 83 2.21 3.08 -6.40
CA ARG A 83 2.34 4.49 -6.06
C ARG A 83 3.28 4.73 -4.89
N TYR A 84 3.46 3.75 -4.00
CA TYR A 84 4.22 3.92 -2.77
C TYR A 84 5.63 3.34 -2.81
N ARG A 85 5.79 2.13 -3.36
CA ARG A 85 7.07 1.41 -3.37
C ARG A 85 7.40 0.78 -4.72
N GLY A 86 6.39 0.30 -5.44
CA GLY A 86 6.58 -0.54 -6.62
C GLY A 86 6.64 -2.03 -6.27
N PHE A 87 6.67 -2.88 -7.31
CA PHE A 87 6.89 -4.32 -7.18
C PHE A 87 8.23 -4.70 -7.82
N SER A 88 8.84 -5.77 -7.30
CA SER A 88 10.06 -6.30 -7.91
C SER A 88 9.80 -6.75 -9.35
N GLY A 89 10.58 -6.23 -10.30
CA GLY A 89 10.47 -6.55 -11.72
C GLY A 89 9.35 -5.83 -12.48
N VAL A 90 8.65 -4.87 -11.87
CA VAL A 90 7.67 -4.03 -12.57
C VAL A 90 8.29 -2.72 -13.01
N ASP A 91 7.99 -2.33 -14.25
CA ASP A 91 8.36 -1.02 -14.79
C ASP A 91 7.69 0.12 -13.98
N SER A 92 8.49 1.03 -13.42
CA SER A 92 7.98 2.15 -12.62
C SER A 92 7.12 3.13 -13.42
N THR A 93 7.19 3.13 -14.75
CA THR A 93 6.34 3.97 -15.60
C THR A 93 4.86 3.59 -15.52
N TRP A 94 4.53 2.40 -15.01
CA TRP A 94 3.15 1.99 -14.72
C TRP A 94 2.43 2.93 -13.77
N GLU A 95 3.14 3.60 -12.85
CA GLU A 95 2.56 4.59 -11.92
C GLU A 95 1.80 5.69 -12.67
N TRP A 96 2.30 6.08 -13.85
CA TRP A 96 1.78 7.17 -14.66
C TRP A 96 0.93 6.68 -15.83
N ASN A 97 0.72 5.37 -15.95
CA ASN A 97 -0.03 4.80 -17.06
C ASN A 97 -1.53 5.17 -16.96
N PRO A 98 -2.10 5.82 -17.98
CA PRO A 98 -3.48 6.33 -17.92
C PRO A 98 -4.51 5.21 -17.77
N ALA A 99 -4.26 4.02 -18.33
CA ALA A 99 -5.18 2.89 -18.19
C ALA A 99 -5.21 2.34 -16.76
N LEU A 100 -4.05 2.29 -16.10
CA LEU A 100 -3.97 1.88 -14.70
C LEU A 100 -4.63 2.92 -13.78
N LEU A 101 -4.41 4.21 -14.04
CA LEU A 101 -5.05 5.30 -13.31
C LEU A 101 -6.58 5.28 -13.47
N HIS A 102 -7.06 5.03 -14.70
CA HIS A 102 -8.48 4.88 -14.96
C HIS A 102 -9.09 3.69 -14.21
N LEU A 103 -8.41 2.53 -14.26
CA LEU A 103 -8.85 1.36 -13.51
C LEU A 103 -8.92 1.65 -12.00
N ARG A 104 -7.88 2.24 -11.42
CA ARG A 104 -7.87 2.63 -10.00
C ARG A 104 -9.06 3.53 -9.66
N ALA A 105 -9.36 4.51 -10.50
CA ALA A 105 -10.50 5.41 -10.29
C ALA A 105 -11.87 4.70 -10.36
N GLU A 106 -12.03 3.67 -11.20
CA GLU A 106 -13.24 2.82 -11.21
C GLU A 106 -13.36 2.00 -9.91
N LEU A 107 -12.26 1.38 -9.48
CA LEU A 107 -12.24 0.55 -8.27
C LEU A 107 -12.51 1.37 -7.01
N GLU A 108 -11.90 2.55 -6.89
CA GLU A 108 -12.13 3.48 -5.78
C GLU A 108 -13.58 3.94 -5.76
N ARG A 109 -14.21 4.20 -6.92
CA ARG A 109 -15.62 4.56 -7.01
C ARG A 109 -16.54 3.43 -6.56
N ALA A 110 -16.27 2.19 -6.98
CA ALA A 110 -17.05 1.03 -6.54
C ALA A 110 -16.95 0.85 -5.02
N PHE A 111 -15.74 0.87 -4.47
CA PHE A 111 -15.50 0.78 -3.03
C PHE A 111 -16.17 1.91 -2.26
N LEU A 112 -15.96 3.17 -2.67
CA LEU A 112 -16.51 4.34 -2.00
C LEU A 112 -18.04 4.39 -2.09
N THR A 113 -18.63 3.90 -3.17
CA THR A 113 -20.09 3.74 -3.28
C THR A 113 -20.60 2.75 -2.24
N GLY A 114 -19.92 1.61 -2.06
CA GLY A 114 -20.23 0.66 -1.00
C GLY A 114 -20.15 1.30 0.40
N VAL A 115 -19.03 1.96 0.70
CA VAL A 115 -18.81 2.62 1.99
C VAL A 115 -19.88 3.68 2.26
N ARG A 116 -20.21 4.52 1.29
CA ARG A 116 -21.24 5.56 1.43
C ARG A 116 -22.62 4.97 1.66
N ARG A 117 -22.95 3.88 0.97
CA ARG A 117 -24.22 3.16 1.19
C ARG A 117 -24.32 2.65 2.62
N ASP A 118 -23.25 2.10 3.16
CA ASP A 118 -23.28 1.44 4.47
C ASP A 118 -23.17 2.44 5.63
N VAL A 119 -22.46 3.57 5.44
CA VAL A 119 -22.38 4.66 6.43
C VAL A 119 -23.66 5.51 6.45
N GLY A 120 -24.31 5.69 5.29
CA GLY A 120 -25.43 6.61 5.13
C GLY A 120 -25.02 8.08 5.12
N PRO A 121 -25.99 9.02 5.19
CA PRO A 121 -25.71 10.45 5.27
C PRO A 121 -24.84 10.80 6.49
N ILE A 122 -23.84 11.66 6.27
CA ILE A 122 -22.98 12.20 7.33
C ILE A 122 -23.33 13.68 7.45
N GLU A 123 -23.90 14.07 8.59
CA GLU A 123 -24.23 15.46 8.84
C GLU A 123 -22.95 16.28 9.11
N PRO A 124 -22.89 17.58 8.79
CA PRO A 124 -21.67 18.38 8.96
C PRO A 124 -21.12 18.43 10.39
N HIS A 125 -21.95 18.12 11.38
CA HIS A 125 -21.61 18.07 12.81
C HIS A 125 -21.28 16.65 13.31
N ASP A 126 -21.44 15.62 12.47
CA ASP A 126 -21.01 14.25 12.77
C ASP A 126 -19.48 14.18 12.77
N THR A 127 -18.88 14.50 13.91
CA THR A 127 -17.48 14.17 14.16
C THR A 127 -17.39 12.73 14.66
N SER A 128 -16.37 11.98 14.20
CA SER A 128 -16.13 10.59 14.62
C SER A 128 -15.97 10.42 16.14
N VAL A 129 -15.73 11.52 16.85
CA VAL A 129 -15.60 11.60 18.31
C VAL A 129 -16.96 11.56 19.02
N ASP A 130 -18.02 12.09 18.41
CA ASP A 130 -19.33 12.28 19.08
C ASP A 130 -20.19 10.99 19.06
N ARG A 131 -20.05 10.17 18.00
CA ARG A 131 -20.83 8.94 17.81
C ARG A 131 -20.42 7.80 18.77
N TYR A 132 -19.19 7.83 19.32
CA TYR A 132 -18.73 6.84 20.30
C TYR A 132 -19.29 7.09 21.71
N ILE A 133 -19.65 8.32 22.05
CA ILE A 133 -20.16 8.70 23.38
C ILE A 133 -21.64 8.31 23.53
N THR A 134 -22.45 8.49 22.50
CA THR A 134 -23.87 8.13 22.53
C THR A 134 -24.09 6.62 22.52
N SER A 135 -23.33 5.85 21.72
CA SER A 135 -23.45 4.38 21.68
C SER A 135 -23.07 3.71 23.02
N LYS A 136 -22.02 4.19 23.70
CA LYS A 136 -21.65 3.67 25.04
C LYS A 136 -22.62 4.07 26.15
N ARG A 137 -23.34 5.20 26.02
CA ARG A 137 -24.31 5.64 27.05
C ARG A 137 -25.58 4.80 27.04
N VAL A 138 -26.05 4.40 25.86
CA VAL A 138 -27.22 3.52 25.69
C VAL A 138 -26.94 2.12 26.26
N ILE A 139 -25.78 1.52 25.95
CA ILE A 139 -25.43 0.17 26.44
C ILE A 139 -25.23 0.15 27.97
N ARG A 140 -24.73 1.24 28.57
CA ARG A 140 -24.54 1.33 30.04
C ARG A 140 -25.84 1.58 30.82
N MET A 141 -26.86 2.18 30.21
CA MET A 141 -28.17 2.38 30.88
C MET A 141 -29.09 1.16 30.80
N SER A 142 -28.86 0.23 29.86
CA SER A 142 -29.67 -1.00 29.74
C SER A 142 -29.19 -2.15 30.64
N GLY A 143 -28.05 -2.01 31.33
CA GLY A 143 -27.46 -3.05 32.18
C GLY A 143 -27.82 -2.99 33.67
N GLN A 144 -28.72 -2.10 34.09
CA GLN A 144 -29.13 -1.95 35.49
C GLN A 144 -30.62 -2.31 35.66
N PHE A 145 -30.95 -3.60 35.62
CA PHE A 145 -32.21 -4.05 36.21
C PHE A 145 -32.10 -5.44 36.85
N ARG A 146 -32.05 -5.40 38.19
CA ARG A 146 -32.46 -6.41 39.18
C ARG A 146 -31.68 -7.73 39.26
N ALA A 147 -31.49 -8.35 40.43
CA ALA A 147 -31.75 -8.02 41.83
C ALA A 147 -30.83 -8.92 42.67
#